data_AF-A0A2E6PSQ1-F1
#
_entry.id   AF-A0A2E6PSQ1-F1
#
_cell.length_a   1.000
_cell.length_b   1.000
_cell.length_c   1.000
_cell.angle_alpha   90.00
_cell.angle_beta   90.00
_cell.angle_gamma   90.00
#
_symmetry.space_group_name_H-M   'P 1'
#
loop_
_entity.id
_entity.type
_entity.pdbx_description
1 polymer ?
#
loop_
_entity_poly.entity_id
_entity_poly.type
_entity_poly.pdbx_seq_one_letter_code
_entity_poly.pdbx_strand_id
1 'polypeptide(L)'
;MRFHKVFKKKYFPKKNLTIVISILAFIILFNSSLGLDINQVISIFKLIDFSYFFLSILFFFLSNYFSSIKFYLVCNLSFNDKVNSRKFVHINLASLFLAYFFPYGPTGDIYRIYYINQNLRLTFSNTLMLCVSDRICSVYLTFVTGILTLIVYLYISKNTYLLVEQMIWWISGITLMFSLLNKKIYKCFYLIKKFKIFKFFLKTRYFLLQCFKNISVFISGIFQVLLFSIALFFAAKAIFAESSFLVWLLFGPLTLIVQATPMFFTGWGAREVLLITLTKLNFFMIDNNTMLTISIVIGLGSILASLPGFFSLLFLNKFKVLRY
;
A
#
# COMPACT_ATOMS: atom_id res chain seq x y z
N MET A 1 19.71 -5.83 22.03
CA MET A 1 20.30 -4.52 22.43
C MET A 1 21.31 -3.89 21.44
N ARG A 2 21.54 -4.42 20.22
CA ARG A 2 22.40 -3.77 19.19
C ARG A 2 21.66 -2.82 18.21
N PHE A 3 20.33 -2.80 18.23
CA PHE A 3 19.50 -1.92 17.39
C PHE A 3 19.83 -0.43 17.58
N HIS A 4 20.21 -0.03 18.79
CA HIS A 4 20.48 1.38 19.10
C HIS A 4 21.81 1.94 18.57
N LYS A 5 22.83 1.10 18.32
CA LYS A 5 24.17 1.59 17.94
C LYS A 5 24.30 1.91 16.44
N VAL A 6 23.56 1.21 15.56
CA VAL A 6 23.59 1.49 14.11
C VAL A 6 22.80 2.75 13.75
N PHE A 7 21.77 3.10 14.52
CA PHE A 7 20.92 4.26 14.26
C PHE A 7 21.41 5.58 14.89
N LYS A 8 22.51 5.57 15.66
CA LYS A 8 22.73 6.60 16.69
C LYS A 8 23.29 7.95 16.25
N LYS A 9 23.57 8.27 14.97
CA LYS A 9 24.04 9.66 14.67
C LYS A 9 24.05 10.23 13.24
N LYS A 10 23.89 9.46 12.15
CA LYS A 10 24.15 10.00 10.78
C LYS A 10 23.03 9.94 9.73
N TYR A 11 21.91 9.28 9.99
CA TYR A 11 20.89 9.04 8.94
C TYR A 11 19.45 9.39 9.31
N PHE A 12 19.20 10.02 10.45
CA PHE A 12 17.89 10.64 10.67
C PHE A 12 17.88 12.01 9.97
N PRO A 13 17.15 12.18 8.85
CA PRO A 13 16.97 13.50 8.27
C PRO A 13 16.31 14.41 9.32
N LYS A 14 16.90 15.58 9.55
CA LYS A 14 16.53 16.54 10.61
C LYS A 14 15.13 17.20 10.47
N LYS A 15 14.28 16.77 9.54
CA LYS A 15 12.89 17.26 9.44
C LYS A 15 11.96 16.12 9.00
N ASN A 16 10.93 15.88 9.81
CA ASN A 16 9.79 15.00 9.51
C ASN A 16 8.92 15.60 8.39
N LEU A 17 9.49 15.82 7.20
CA LEU A 17 8.83 16.48 6.08
C LEU A 17 7.52 15.77 5.71
N THR A 18 7.46 14.44 5.81
CA THR A 18 6.24 13.65 5.58
C THR A 18 5.12 13.98 6.55
N ILE A 19 5.44 14.14 7.85
CA ILE A 19 4.46 14.56 8.85
C ILE A 19 4.01 15.99 8.55
N VAL A 20 4.95 16.88 8.23
CA VAL A 20 4.64 18.27 7.91
C VAL A 20 3.72 18.36 6.70
N ILE A 21 3.98 17.60 5.63
CA ILE A 21 3.14 17.54 4.43
C ILE A 21 1.76 16.98 4.77
N SER A 22 1.67 15.89 5.55
CA SER A 22 0.37 15.36 5.99
C SER A 22 -0.41 16.36 6.84
N ILE A 23 0.24 17.04 7.79
CA ILE A 23 -0.38 18.09 8.61
C ILE A 23 -0.84 19.26 7.74
N LEU A 24 0.00 19.72 6.80
CA LEU A 24 -0.37 20.80 5.88
C LEU A 24 -1.55 20.41 5.00
N ALA A 25 -1.60 19.18 4.50
CA ALA A 25 -2.75 18.67 3.76
C ALA A 25 -4.02 18.71 4.63
N PHE A 26 -3.94 18.29 5.90
CA PHE A 26 -5.05 18.42 6.85
C PHE A 26 -5.46 19.89 7.09
N ILE A 27 -4.50 20.78 7.31
CA ILE A 27 -4.77 22.22 7.52
C ILE A 27 -5.46 22.81 6.29
N ILE A 28 -4.98 22.49 5.07
CA ILE A 28 -5.60 22.94 3.83
C ILE A 28 -7.03 22.40 3.72
N LEU A 29 -7.27 21.15 4.10
CA LEU A 29 -8.63 20.59 4.11
C LEU A 29 -9.55 21.36 5.08
N PHE A 30 -9.11 21.65 6.30
CA PHE A 30 -9.93 22.37 7.29
C PHE A 30 -10.09 23.87 7.01
N ASN A 31 -9.08 24.53 6.44
CA ASN A 31 -9.12 25.97 6.15
C ASN A 31 -9.73 26.31 4.78
N SER A 32 -9.89 25.33 3.90
CA SER A 32 -10.52 25.57 2.60
C SER A 32 -12.04 25.71 2.76
N SER A 33 -12.69 26.26 1.72
CA SER A 33 -14.15 26.40 1.59
C SER A 33 -14.92 25.06 1.55
N LEU A 34 -14.34 23.99 2.08
CA LEU A 34 -14.88 22.64 2.13
C LEU A 34 -16.01 22.47 3.16
N GLY A 35 -16.20 23.45 4.06
CA GLY A 35 -17.27 23.43 5.05
C GLY A 35 -17.12 22.30 6.09
N LEU A 36 -15.88 21.90 6.39
CA LEU A 36 -15.64 20.84 7.36
C LEU A 36 -15.89 21.33 8.79
N ASP A 37 -16.76 20.65 9.52
CA ASP A 37 -17.08 20.95 10.91
C ASP A 37 -16.57 19.81 11.81
N ILE A 38 -15.56 20.12 12.62
CA ILE A 38 -14.93 19.17 13.56
C ILE A 38 -15.97 18.61 14.53
N ASN A 39 -16.94 19.41 14.97
CA ASN A 39 -17.96 18.96 15.91
C ASN A 39 -18.87 17.91 15.28
N GLN A 40 -19.22 18.10 14.00
CA GLN A 40 -19.99 17.13 13.23
C GLN A 40 -19.20 15.84 13.00
N VAL A 41 -17.91 15.94 12.64
CA VAL A 41 -17.03 14.76 12.51
C VAL A 41 -16.98 13.98 13.83
N ILE A 42 -16.84 14.66 14.96
CA ILE A 42 -16.85 14.03 16.29
C ILE A 42 -18.21 13.37 16.58
N SER A 43 -19.33 14.02 16.27
CA SER A 43 -20.66 13.44 16.50
C SER A 43 -20.88 12.19 15.65
N ILE A 44 -20.48 12.22 14.37
CA ILE A 44 -20.58 11.07 13.46
C ILE A 44 -19.68 9.94 13.96
N PHE A 45 -18.45 10.24 14.38
CA PHE A 45 -17.50 9.25 14.89
C PHE A 45 -18.00 8.55 16.16
N LYS A 46 -18.78 9.22 17.01
CA LYS A 46 -19.40 8.59 18.20
C LYS A 46 -20.48 7.57 17.86
N LEU A 47 -21.03 7.62 16.65
CA LEU A 47 -22.09 6.72 16.18
C LEU A 47 -21.55 5.49 15.44
N ILE A 48 -20.26 5.18 15.54
CA ILE A 48 -19.67 4.03 14.85
C ILE A 48 -20.32 2.72 15.31
N ASP A 49 -20.82 1.94 14.36
CA ASP A 49 -21.18 0.54 14.57
C ASP A 49 -19.90 -0.31 14.64
N PHE A 50 -19.61 -0.79 15.85
CA PHE A 50 -18.44 -1.61 16.11
C PHE A 50 -18.43 -2.93 15.33
N SER A 51 -19.58 -3.49 14.98
CA SER A 51 -19.68 -4.75 14.24
C SER A 51 -19.06 -4.62 12.84
N TYR A 52 -19.49 -3.59 12.10
CA TYR A 52 -18.93 -3.29 10.79
C TYR A 52 -17.48 -2.78 10.89
N PHE A 53 -17.14 -2.05 11.94
CA PHE A 53 -15.75 -1.64 12.17
C PHE A 53 -14.82 -2.85 12.38
N PHE A 54 -15.21 -3.85 13.18
CA PHE A 54 -14.44 -5.08 13.36
C PHE A 54 -14.32 -5.88 12.06
N LEU A 55 -15.38 -5.95 11.25
CA LEU A 55 -15.31 -6.54 9.91
C LEU A 55 -14.29 -5.81 9.04
N SER A 56 -14.27 -4.47 9.05
CA SER A 56 -13.28 -3.69 8.32
C SER A 56 -11.84 -4.03 8.74
N ILE A 57 -11.59 -4.15 10.05
CA ILE A 57 -10.28 -4.53 10.60
C ILE A 57 -9.89 -5.93 10.14
N LEU A 58 -10.82 -6.89 10.16
CA LEU A 58 -10.59 -8.25 9.69
C LEU A 58 -10.18 -8.26 8.22
N PHE A 59 -10.89 -7.53 7.35
CA PHE A 59 -10.57 -7.47 5.92
C PHE A 59 -9.25 -6.74 5.64
N PHE A 60 -8.94 -5.67 6.38
CA PHE A 60 -7.60 -5.05 6.31
C PHE A 60 -6.50 -6.03 6.74
N PHE A 61 -6.73 -6.81 7.78
CA PHE A 61 -5.76 -7.82 8.24
C PHE A 61 -5.56 -8.90 7.17
N LEU A 62 -6.64 -9.42 6.58
CA LEU A 62 -6.56 -10.39 5.49
C LEU A 62 -5.83 -9.81 4.27
N SER A 63 -6.09 -8.55 3.91
CA SER A 63 -5.35 -7.86 2.85
C SER A 63 -3.84 -7.81 3.16
N ASN A 64 -3.46 -7.42 4.39
CA ASN A 64 -2.07 -7.41 4.85
C ASN A 64 -1.43 -8.82 4.82
N TYR A 65 -2.21 -9.85 5.15
CA TYR A 65 -1.76 -11.24 5.08
C TYR A 65 -1.48 -11.69 3.65
N PHE A 66 -2.37 -11.42 2.70
CA PHE A 66 -2.15 -11.70 1.28
C PHE A 66 -0.98 -10.90 0.69
N SER A 67 -0.80 -9.65 1.11
CA SER A 67 0.39 -8.85 0.80
C SER A 67 1.67 -9.55 1.26
N SER A 68 1.62 -10.18 2.43
CA SER A 68 2.74 -10.93 3.02
C SER A 68 3.03 -12.24 2.30
N ILE A 69 2.00 -12.98 1.88
CA ILE A 69 2.13 -14.17 1.02
C ILE A 69 2.76 -13.78 -0.32
N LYS A 70 2.24 -12.72 -0.95
CA LYS A 70 2.79 -12.21 -2.21
C LYS A 70 4.26 -11.86 -2.05
N PHE A 71 4.63 -11.14 -0.99
CA PHE A 71 6.03 -10.80 -0.75
C PHE A 71 6.91 -12.04 -0.60
N TYR A 72 6.43 -13.06 0.15
CA TYR A 72 7.11 -14.35 0.21
C TYR A 72 7.30 -14.97 -1.18
N LEU A 73 6.26 -15.02 -2.01
CA LEU A 73 6.33 -15.58 -3.35
C LEU A 73 7.32 -14.83 -4.25
N VAL A 74 7.32 -13.49 -4.16
CA VAL A 74 8.30 -12.63 -4.83
C VAL A 74 9.71 -13.03 -4.36
N CYS A 75 9.97 -13.07 -3.06
CA CYS A 75 11.27 -13.50 -2.55
C CYS A 75 11.65 -14.91 -3.03
N ASN A 76 10.73 -15.88 -2.98
CA ASN A 76 10.99 -17.26 -3.39
C ASN A 76 11.32 -17.39 -4.90
N LEU A 77 10.91 -16.45 -5.74
CA LEU A 77 11.34 -16.41 -7.15
C LEU A 77 12.80 -15.99 -7.32
N SER A 78 13.35 -15.23 -6.37
CA SER A 78 14.76 -14.80 -6.38
C SER A 78 15.70 -15.86 -5.80
N PHE A 79 15.18 -16.75 -4.97
CA PHE A 79 15.98 -17.74 -4.25
C PHE A 79 15.60 -19.12 -4.76
N ASN A 80 16.55 -19.83 -5.38
CA ASN A 80 16.38 -21.25 -5.71
C ASN A 80 16.33 -22.14 -4.45
N ASP A 81 16.50 -21.57 -3.26
CA ASP A 81 16.41 -22.25 -1.98
C ASP A 81 15.01 -22.14 -1.37
N LYS A 82 14.53 -23.23 -0.79
CA LYS A 82 13.23 -23.32 -0.09
C LYS A 82 13.28 -22.51 1.20
N VAL A 83 13.05 -21.20 1.12
CA VAL A 83 12.99 -20.36 2.31
C VAL A 83 11.66 -20.59 3.05
N ASN A 84 11.70 -20.58 4.38
CA ASN A 84 10.51 -20.78 5.20
C ASN A 84 9.51 -19.62 5.04
N SER A 85 8.34 -19.91 4.45
CA SER A 85 7.26 -18.96 4.18
C SER A 85 6.79 -18.20 5.42
N ARG A 86 6.70 -18.88 6.58
CA ARG A 86 6.25 -18.27 7.84
C ARG A 86 7.14 -17.11 8.25
N LYS A 87 8.45 -17.24 8.08
CA LYS A 87 9.41 -16.18 8.45
C LYS A 87 9.16 -14.93 7.61
N PHE A 88 8.94 -15.06 6.30
CA PHE A 88 8.65 -13.93 5.42
C PHE A 88 7.32 -13.26 5.72
N VAL A 89 6.29 -14.04 6.07
CA VAL A 89 5.02 -13.48 6.50
C VAL A 89 5.20 -12.62 7.75
N HIS A 90 5.90 -13.12 8.77
CA HIS A 90 6.20 -12.34 9.97
C HIS A 90 7.05 -11.10 9.69
N ILE A 91 8.03 -11.19 8.78
CA ILE A 91 8.85 -10.04 8.39
C ILE A 91 7.98 -8.93 7.77
N ASN A 92 7.06 -9.29 6.88
CA ASN A 92 6.20 -8.30 6.23
C ASN A 92 5.15 -7.73 7.18
N LEU A 93 4.54 -8.55 8.05
CA LEU A 93 3.63 -8.05 9.08
C LEU A 93 4.34 -7.09 10.05
N ALA A 94 5.53 -7.45 10.52
CA ALA A 94 6.36 -6.59 11.35
C ALA A 94 6.71 -5.27 10.64
N SER A 95 7.05 -5.34 9.36
CA SER A 95 7.30 -4.18 8.51
C SER A 95 6.09 -3.25 8.40
N LEU A 96 4.90 -3.81 8.19
CA LEU A 96 3.65 -3.04 8.09
C LEU A 96 3.34 -2.34 9.42
N PHE A 97 3.48 -3.04 10.55
CA PHE A 97 3.36 -2.44 11.88
C PHE A 97 4.33 -1.26 12.05
N LEU A 98 5.61 -1.45 11.71
CA LEU A 98 6.59 -0.36 11.81
C LEU A 98 6.22 0.83 10.90
N ALA A 99 5.73 0.57 9.69
CA ALA A 99 5.31 1.63 8.77
C ALA A 99 4.16 2.48 9.34
N TYR A 100 3.18 1.87 10.01
CA TYR A 100 2.03 2.57 10.60
C TYR A 100 2.36 3.29 11.92
N PHE A 101 3.26 2.75 12.74
CA PHE A 101 3.55 3.30 14.07
C PHE A 101 4.74 4.26 14.09
N PHE A 102 5.67 4.18 13.13
CA PHE A 102 6.80 5.10 13.07
C PHE A 102 6.55 6.22 12.06
N PRO A 103 6.76 7.50 12.43
CA PRO A 103 6.45 8.67 11.60
C PRO A 103 7.26 8.80 10.30
N TYR A 104 8.09 7.81 9.99
CA TYR A 104 8.95 7.77 8.83
C TYR A 104 8.46 6.67 7.88
N GLY A 105 7.83 7.09 6.78
CA GLY A 105 7.18 6.20 5.80
C GLY A 105 7.99 4.97 5.35
N PRO A 106 9.31 5.09 5.07
CA PRO A 106 10.09 3.94 4.61
C PRO A 106 10.66 3.06 5.75
N THR A 107 10.26 3.25 7.01
CA THR A 107 10.74 2.42 8.13
C THR A 107 10.47 0.93 7.96
N GLY A 108 9.28 0.57 7.50
CA GLY A 108 8.93 -0.82 7.21
C GLY A 108 9.87 -1.44 6.17
N ASP A 109 10.10 -0.74 5.06
CA ASP A 109 10.98 -1.21 4.00
C ASP A 109 12.44 -1.34 4.49
N ILE A 110 12.93 -0.38 5.29
CA ILE A 110 14.25 -0.45 5.92
C ILE A 110 14.35 -1.69 6.82
N TYR A 111 13.31 -2.00 7.59
CA TYR A 111 13.28 -3.20 8.43
C TYR A 111 13.32 -4.49 7.59
N ARG A 112 12.53 -4.59 6.51
CA ARG A 112 12.57 -5.72 5.57
C ARG A 112 13.97 -5.89 5.00
N ILE A 113 14.57 -4.80 4.52
CA ILE A 113 15.91 -4.83 3.93
C ILE A 113 16.94 -5.30 4.95
N TYR A 114 16.91 -4.73 6.16
CA TYR A 114 17.83 -5.12 7.22
C TYR A 114 17.68 -6.60 7.59
N TYR A 115 16.46 -7.06 7.85
CA TYR A 115 16.22 -8.41 8.35
C TYR A 115 16.54 -9.49 7.30
N ILE A 116 16.20 -9.24 6.02
CA ILE A 116 16.49 -10.17 4.93
C ILE A 116 17.99 -10.22 4.64
N ASN A 117 18.67 -9.06 4.60
CA ASN A 117 20.12 -9.01 4.42
C ASN A 117 20.83 -9.84 5.52
N GLN A 118 20.46 -9.65 6.79
CA GLN A 118 21.07 -10.36 7.91
C GLN A 118 20.81 -11.88 7.89
N ASN A 119 19.58 -12.30 7.56
CA ASN A 119 19.22 -13.72 7.65
C ASN A 119 19.56 -14.53 6.40
N LEU A 120 19.60 -13.91 5.22
CA LEU A 120 19.92 -14.59 3.96
C LEU A 120 21.33 -14.27 3.43
N ARG A 121 22.13 -13.49 4.19
CA ARG A 121 23.50 -13.06 3.82
C ARG A 121 23.58 -12.42 2.44
N LEU A 122 22.52 -11.71 2.06
CA LEU A 122 22.45 -11.04 0.75
C LEU A 122 23.12 -9.68 0.81
N THR A 123 23.67 -9.27 -0.33
CA THR A 123 24.10 -7.88 -0.48
C THR A 123 22.92 -6.94 -0.33
N PHE A 124 23.15 -5.78 0.29
CA PHE A 124 22.13 -4.73 0.45
C PHE A 124 21.44 -4.38 -0.89
N SER A 125 22.19 -4.35 -1.98
CA SER A 125 21.69 -4.07 -3.33
C SER A 125 20.63 -5.09 -3.78
N ASN A 126 20.87 -6.39 -3.57
CA ASN A 126 19.92 -7.43 -3.95
C ASN A 126 18.66 -7.38 -3.08
N THR A 127 18.80 -7.10 -1.78
CA THR A 127 17.64 -6.98 -0.89
C THR A 127 16.81 -5.73 -1.18
N LEU A 128 17.46 -4.62 -1.50
CA LEU A 128 16.80 -3.40 -1.94
C LEU A 128 16.04 -3.64 -3.25
N MET A 129 16.66 -4.34 -4.21
CA MET A 129 16.01 -4.75 -5.46
C MET A 129 14.74 -5.56 -5.20
N LEU A 130 14.79 -6.54 -4.29
CA LEU A 130 13.62 -7.35 -3.91
C LEU A 130 12.46 -6.49 -3.39
N CYS A 131 12.74 -5.55 -2.50
CA CYS A 131 11.70 -4.68 -1.93
C CYS A 131 11.14 -3.72 -2.98
N VAL A 132 11.99 -3.16 -3.84
CA VAL A 132 11.57 -2.30 -4.97
C VAL A 132 10.69 -3.07 -5.94
N SER A 133 11.07 -4.30 -6.28
CA SER A 133 10.28 -5.13 -7.19
C SER A 133 8.95 -5.57 -6.59
N ASP A 134 8.88 -5.87 -5.30
CA ASP A 134 7.61 -6.13 -4.60
C ASP A 134 6.68 -4.91 -4.66
N ARG A 135 7.21 -3.68 -4.47
CA ARG A 135 6.43 -2.44 -4.61
C ARG A 135 5.93 -2.21 -6.03
N ILE A 136 6.80 -2.33 -7.04
CA ILE A 136 6.42 -2.18 -8.45
C ILE A 136 5.38 -3.24 -8.83
N CYS A 137 5.56 -4.48 -8.39
CA CYS A 137 4.61 -5.56 -8.60
C CYS A 137 3.25 -5.24 -7.95
N SER A 138 3.25 -4.71 -6.72
CA SER A 138 2.04 -4.28 -6.03
C SER A 138 1.27 -3.20 -6.80
N VAL A 139 1.97 -2.17 -7.28
CA VAL A 139 1.36 -1.09 -8.06
C VAL A 139 0.79 -1.62 -9.38
N TYR A 140 1.54 -2.47 -10.08
CA TYR A 140 1.05 -3.13 -11.30
C TYR A 140 -0.23 -3.94 -11.04
N LEU A 141 -0.24 -4.79 -10.01
CA LEU A 141 -1.41 -5.61 -9.67
C LEU A 141 -2.59 -4.76 -9.21
N THR A 142 -2.33 -3.58 -8.63
CA THR A 142 -3.38 -2.60 -8.30
C THR A 142 -4.01 -2.03 -9.56
N PHE A 143 -3.22 -1.67 -10.58
CA PHE A 143 -3.75 -1.22 -11.87
C PHE A 143 -4.55 -2.31 -12.59
N VAL A 144 -4.04 -3.54 -12.61
CA VAL A 144 -4.76 -4.69 -13.17
C VAL A 144 -6.10 -4.89 -12.47
N THR A 145 -6.10 -4.87 -11.13
CA THR A 145 -7.34 -5.00 -10.36
C THR A 145 -8.28 -3.84 -10.64
N GLY A 146 -7.77 -2.61 -10.79
CA GLY A 146 -8.54 -1.45 -11.22
C GLY A 146 -9.30 -1.67 -12.54
N ILE A 147 -8.64 -2.24 -13.56
CA ILE A 147 -9.31 -2.63 -14.82
C ILE A 147 -10.38 -3.68 -14.57
N LEU A 148 -10.09 -4.72 -13.78
CA LEU A 148 -11.07 -5.77 -13.49
C LEU A 148 -12.31 -5.19 -12.79
N THR A 149 -12.12 -4.30 -11.81
CA THR A 149 -13.23 -3.63 -11.13
C THR A 149 -14.00 -2.68 -12.04
N LEU A 150 -13.33 -2.05 -13.00
CA LEU A 150 -13.96 -1.21 -14.02
C LEU A 150 -14.87 -2.04 -14.94
N ILE A 151 -14.44 -3.23 -15.36
CA ILE A 151 -15.26 -4.15 -16.18
C ILE A 151 -16.54 -4.55 -15.44
N VAL A 152 -16.42 -4.88 -14.15
CA VAL A 152 -17.59 -5.20 -13.32
C VAL A 152 -18.51 -3.98 -13.19
N TYR A 153 -17.96 -2.79 -12.98
CA TYR A 153 -18.75 -1.56 -12.87
C TYR A 153 -19.45 -1.18 -14.19
N LEU A 154 -18.80 -1.36 -15.35
CA LEU A 154 -19.37 -1.17 -16.69
C LEU A 154 -20.64 -1.99 -16.91
N TYR A 155 -20.66 -3.22 -16.38
CA TYR A 155 -21.80 -4.11 -16.53
C TYR A 155 -23.02 -3.65 -15.74
N ILE A 156 -22.82 -2.89 -14.66
CA ILE A 156 -23.87 -2.57 -13.68
C ILE A 156 -24.31 -1.10 -13.75
N SER A 157 -23.36 -0.18 -13.99
CA SER A 157 -23.60 1.26 -13.96
C SER A 157 -23.64 1.87 -15.36
N LYS A 158 -24.59 2.79 -15.58
CA LYS A 158 -24.73 3.52 -16.85
C LYS A 158 -23.91 4.82 -16.92
N ASN A 159 -23.12 5.15 -15.88
CA ASN A 159 -22.36 6.41 -15.86
C ASN A 159 -21.06 6.31 -16.68
N THR A 160 -21.15 6.63 -17.97
CA THR A 160 -20.07 6.47 -18.97
C THR A 160 -18.89 7.43 -18.79
N TYR A 161 -19.09 8.61 -18.22
CA TYR A 161 -18.01 9.61 -18.10
C TYR A 161 -16.92 9.19 -17.12
N LEU A 162 -17.31 8.82 -15.89
CA LEU A 162 -16.39 8.30 -14.86
C LEU A 162 -15.56 7.13 -15.39
N LEU A 163 -16.23 6.25 -16.14
CA LEU A 163 -15.64 5.05 -16.68
C LEU A 163 -14.48 5.37 -17.61
N VAL A 164 -14.63 6.37 -18.49
CA VAL A 164 -13.59 6.78 -19.43
C VAL A 164 -12.40 7.37 -18.67
N GLU A 165 -12.63 8.26 -17.70
CA GLU A 165 -11.53 8.84 -16.91
C GLU A 165 -10.71 7.77 -16.19
N GLN A 166 -11.39 6.88 -15.46
CA GLN A 166 -10.70 5.80 -14.75
C GLN A 166 -10.01 4.82 -15.70
N MET A 167 -10.63 4.53 -16.85
CA MET A 167 -10.01 3.69 -17.87
C MET A 167 -8.70 4.31 -18.36
N ILE A 168 -8.64 5.63 -18.58
CA ILE A 168 -7.42 6.33 -18.96
C ILE A 168 -6.35 6.18 -17.87
N TRP A 169 -6.70 6.36 -16.59
CA TRP A 169 -5.75 6.18 -15.47
C TRP A 169 -5.21 4.74 -15.38
N TRP A 170 -6.08 3.74 -15.51
CA TRP A 170 -5.69 2.34 -15.43
C TRP A 170 -4.84 1.89 -16.62
N ILE A 171 -5.25 2.25 -17.85
CA ILE A 171 -4.51 1.94 -19.07
C ILE A 171 -3.17 2.68 -19.08
N SER A 172 -3.12 3.96 -18.72
CA SER A 172 -1.87 4.71 -18.67
C SER A 172 -0.89 4.12 -17.65
N GLY A 173 -1.37 3.73 -16.45
CA GLY A 173 -0.57 3.04 -15.44
C GLY A 173 0.02 1.72 -15.94
N ILE A 174 -0.80 0.88 -16.59
CA ILE A 174 -0.33 -0.38 -17.18
C ILE A 174 0.64 -0.14 -18.34
N THR A 175 0.37 0.86 -19.18
CA THR A 175 1.22 1.20 -20.33
C THR A 175 2.59 1.69 -19.84
N LEU A 176 2.62 2.52 -18.81
CA LEU A 176 3.84 2.96 -18.13
C LEU A 176 4.60 1.75 -17.56
N MET A 177 3.92 0.81 -16.91
CA MET A 177 4.58 -0.41 -16.41
C MET A 177 5.14 -1.29 -17.54
N PHE A 178 4.42 -1.48 -18.64
CA PHE A 178 4.93 -2.22 -19.80
C PHE A 178 6.12 -1.52 -20.46
N SER A 179 6.13 -0.19 -20.48
CA SER A 179 7.27 0.60 -20.95
C SER A 179 8.52 0.32 -20.10
N LEU A 180 8.36 0.23 -18.77
CA LEU A 180 9.43 -0.16 -17.84
C LEU A 180 9.89 -1.62 -18.02
N LEU A 181 9.13 -2.43 -18.74
CA LEU A 181 9.49 -3.80 -19.12
C LEU A 181 9.88 -3.93 -20.59
N ASN A 182 9.87 -2.89 -21.42
CA ASN A 182 10.17 -3.03 -22.84
C ASN A 182 11.68 -3.04 -23.09
N LYS A 183 12.23 -4.10 -23.72
CA LYS A 183 13.69 -4.21 -23.99
C LYS A 183 14.22 -3.02 -24.78
N LYS A 184 13.40 -2.46 -25.69
CA LYS A 184 13.80 -1.34 -26.56
C LYS A 184 14.14 -0.10 -25.75
N ILE A 185 13.36 0.22 -24.71
CA ILE A 185 13.61 1.38 -23.83
C ILE A 185 14.96 1.26 -23.13
N TYR A 186 15.32 0.06 -22.64
CA TYR A 186 16.64 -0.17 -22.03
C TYR A 186 17.79 -0.14 -23.04
N LYS A 187 17.54 -0.45 -24.32
CA LYS A 187 18.53 -0.27 -25.38
C LYS A 187 18.81 1.21 -25.65
N CYS A 188 17.81 2.10 -25.54
CA CYS A 188 18.05 3.55 -25.64
C CYS A 188 18.98 4.05 -24.53
N PHE A 189 18.93 3.44 -23.35
CA PHE A 189 19.83 3.73 -22.22
C PHE A 189 21.19 2.99 -22.29
N TYR A 190 21.53 2.36 -23.42
CA TYR A 190 22.77 1.60 -23.59
C TYR A 190 24.03 2.43 -23.32
N LEU A 191 24.00 3.73 -23.62
CA LEU A 191 25.11 4.67 -23.35
C LEU A 191 25.41 4.83 -21.84
N ILE A 192 24.45 4.54 -20.98
CA ILE A 192 24.54 4.67 -19.51
C ILE A 192 24.95 3.34 -18.84
N LYS A 193 25.29 2.30 -19.63
CA LYS A 193 25.68 0.97 -19.12
C LYS A 193 26.84 0.97 -18.12
N LYS A 194 27.70 1.99 -18.16
CA LYS A 194 28.84 2.14 -17.23
C LYS A 194 28.38 2.41 -15.79
N PHE A 195 27.17 2.93 -15.58
CA PHE A 195 26.68 3.29 -14.26
C PHE A 195 26.10 2.07 -13.51
N LYS A 196 26.47 1.93 -12.23
CA LYS A 196 25.97 0.86 -11.34
C LYS A 196 24.44 0.82 -11.27
N ILE A 197 23.79 1.98 -11.39
CA ILE A 197 22.33 2.11 -11.33
C ILE A 197 21.63 1.43 -12.51
N PHE A 198 22.25 1.42 -13.70
CA PHE A 198 21.68 0.75 -14.86
C PHE A 198 21.68 -0.77 -14.69
N LYS A 199 22.76 -1.33 -14.11
CA LYS A 199 22.82 -2.76 -13.77
C LYS A 199 21.75 -3.14 -12.76
N PHE A 200 21.47 -2.26 -11.78
CA PHE A 200 20.38 -2.44 -10.84
C PHE A 200 19.02 -2.52 -11.56
N PHE A 201 18.69 -1.55 -12.42
CA PHE A 201 17.44 -1.55 -13.18
C PHE A 201 17.26 -2.78 -14.09
N LEU A 202 18.32 -3.23 -14.76
CA LEU A 202 18.28 -4.45 -15.58
C LEU A 202 17.92 -5.70 -14.76
N LYS A 203 18.49 -5.84 -13.55
CA LYS A 203 18.15 -6.95 -12.65
C LYS A 203 16.72 -6.83 -12.12
N THR A 204 16.30 -5.64 -11.69
CA THR A 204 14.92 -5.36 -11.25
C THR A 204 13.91 -5.76 -12.33
N ARG A 205 14.18 -5.40 -13.59
CA ARG A 205 13.36 -5.76 -14.75
C ARG A 205 13.27 -7.27 -14.95
N TYR A 206 14.40 -7.98 -14.93
CA TYR A 206 14.40 -9.45 -15.06
C TYR A 206 13.52 -10.10 -14.00
N PHE A 207 13.66 -9.64 -12.76
CA PHE A 207 12.91 -10.16 -11.64
C PHE A 207 11.41 -9.81 -11.70
N LEU A 208 11.06 -8.60 -12.16
CA LEU A 208 9.67 -8.23 -12.41
C LEU A 208 9.01 -9.13 -13.47
N LEU A 209 9.74 -9.47 -14.54
CA LEU A 209 9.23 -10.41 -15.55
C LEU A 209 8.95 -11.80 -14.97
N GLN A 210 9.75 -12.26 -14.01
CA GLN A 210 9.47 -13.51 -13.29
C GLN A 210 8.23 -13.38 -12.41
N CYS A 211 8.10 -12.26 -11.68
CA CYS A 211 6.93 -12.00 -10.84
C CYS A 211 5.63 -12.01 -11.68
N PHE A 212 5.62 -11.35 -12.84
CA PHE A 212 4.44 -11.28 -13.70
C PHE A 212 4.10 -12.60 -14.42
N LYS A 213 5.05 -13.53 -14.53
CA LYS A 213 4.79 -14.89 -15.03
C LYS A 213 4.25 -15.82 -13.95
N ASN A 214 4.42 -15.50 -12.67
CA ASN A 214 4.00 -16.34 -11.58
C ASN A 214 2.52 -16.05 -11.22
N ILE A 215 1.64 -16.99 -11.57
CA ILE A 215 0.20 -16.86 -11.33
C ILE A 215 -0.15 -16.71 -9.85
N SER A 216 0.62 -17.31 -8.93
CA SER A 216 0.36 -17.20 -7.50
C SER A 216 0.66 -15.79 -6.97
N VAL A 217 1.67 -15.11 -7.52
CA VAL A 217 1.95 -13.70 -7.20
C VAL A 217 0.78 -12.82 -7.67
N PHE A 218 0.25 -13.11 -8.86
CA PHE A 218 -0.87 -12.39 -9.45
C PHE A 218 -2.15 -12.55 -8.63
N ILE A 219 -2.53 -13.79 -8.33
CA ILE A 219 -3.70 -14.13 -7.51
C ILE A 219 -3.59 -13.45 -6.14
N SER A 220 -2.46 -13.62 -5.44
CA SER A 220 -2.29 -13.05 -4.10
C SER A 220 -2.37 -11.52 -4.09
N GLY A 221 -1.82 -10.84 -5.12
CA GLY A 221 -1.94 -9.38 -5.22
C GLY A 221 -3.35 -8.90 -5.59
N ILE A 222 -4.09 -9.62 -6.44
CA ILE A 222 -5.50 -9.29 -6.72
C ILE A 222 -6.33 -9.45 -5.44
N PHE A 223 -6.19 -10.58 -4.74
CA PHE A 223 -6.90 -10.80 -3.47
C PHE A 223 -6.56 -9.73 -2.43
N GLN A 224 -5.30 -9.33 -2.31
CA GLN A 224 -4.90 -8.21 -1.45
C GLN A 224 -5.73 -6.94 -1.76
N VAL A 225 -5.81 -6.54 -3.03
CA VAL A 225 -6.50 -5.32 -3.45
C VAL A 225 -8.01 -5.43 -3.25
N LEU A 226 -8.63 -6.56 -3.62
CA LEU A 226 -10.06 -6.77 -3.44
C LEU A 226 -10.46 -6.79 -1.95
N LEU A 227 -9.72 -7.49 -1.10
CA LEU A 227 -9.96 -7.51 0.34
C LEU A 227 -9.80 -6.12 0.96
N PHE A 228 -8.86 -5.32 0.46
CA PHE A 228 -8.74 -3.93 0.87
C PHE A 228 -9.98 -3.11 0.47
N SER A 229 -10.47 -3.24 -0.76
CA SER A 229 -11.70 -2.55 -1.19
C SER A 229 -12.92 -2.96 -0.36
N ILE A 230 -13.04 -4.24 -0.01
CA ILE A 230 -14.09 -4.75 0.89
C ILE A 230 -13.95 -4.13 2.29
N ALA A 231 -12.73 -3.98 2.80
CA ALA A 231 -12.49 -3.31 4.07
C ALA A 231 -12.96 -1.85 4.05
N LEU A 232 -12.73 -1.11 2.95
CA LEU A 232 -13.23 0.25 2.79
C LEU A 232 -14.76 0.31 2.84
N PHE A 233 -15.45 -0.62 2.16
CA PHE A 233 -16.90 -0.70 2.20
C PHE A 233 -17.42 -0.90 3.62
N PHE A 234 -16.84 -1.82 4.38
CA PHE A 234 -17.23 -2.03 5.78
C PHE A 234 -16.89 -0.85 6.68
N ALA A 235 -15.77 -0.15 6.43
CA ALA A 235 -15.46 1.09 7.13
C ALA A 235 -16.51 2.19 6.86
N ALA A 236 -17.03 2.28 5.63
CA ALA A 236 -18.12 3.19 5.30
C ALA A 236 -19.45 2.78 5.97
N LYS A 237 -19.77 1.47 5.97
CA LYS A 237 -20.96 0.94 6.66
C LYS A 237 -20.91 1.11 8.17
N ALA A 238 -19.73 1.12 8.78
CA ALA A 238 -19.56 1.39 10.20
C ALA A 238 -20.05 2.80 10.61
N ILE A 239 -20.15 3.74 9.67
CA ILE A 239 -20.66 5.10 9.90
C ILE A 239 -22.07 5.27 9.28
N PHE A 240 -22.74 4.17 8.95
CA PHE A 240 -24.05 4.17 8.29
C PHE A 240 -24.09 4.92 6.95
N ALA A 241 -22.95 5.04 6.27
CA ALA A 241 -22.89 5.73 4.99
C ALA A 241 -23.64 4.94 3.90
N GLU A 242 -24.63 5.58 3.28
CA GLU A 242 -25.39 5.03 2.18
C GLU A 242 -24.57 5.08 0.88
N SER A 243 -23.80 4.03 0.64
CA SER A 243 -23.00 3.88 -0.56
C SER A 243 -23.05 2.44 -1.09
N SER A 244 -23.00 2.32 -2.41
CA SER A 244 -22.96 1.03 -3.08
C SER A 244 -21.60 0.36 -2.89
N PHE A 245 -21.62 -0.95 -2.64
CA PHE A 245 -20.42 -1.79 -2.58
C PHE A 245 -19.53 -1.63 -3.83
N LEU A 246 -20.15 -1.51 -5.01
CA LEU A 246 -19.43 -1.40 -6.27
C LEU A 246 -18.58 -0.14 -6.38
N VAL A 247 -19.02 0.96 -5.74
CA VAL A 247 -18.27 2.21 -5.73
C VAL A 247 -16.97 2.04 -4.94
N TRP A 248 -17.03 1.40 -3.77
CA TRP A 248 -15.84 1.08 -2.98
C TRP A 248 -14.93 0.05 -3.66
N LEU A 249 -15.52 -0.93 -4.35
CA LEU A 249 -14.78 -1.88 -5.16
C LEU A 249 -13.95 -1.17 -6.24
N LEU A 250 -14.55 -0.21 -6.93
CA LEU A 250 -13.94 0.58 -8.00
C LEU A 250 -12.85 1.54 -7.51
N PHE A 251 -13.10 2.23 -6.39
CA PHE A 251 -12.17 3.24 -5.86
C PHE A 251 -11.16 2.69 -4.85
N GLY A 252 -11.30 1.45 -4.40
CA GLY A 252 -10.35 0.80 -3.51
C GLY A 252 -8.94 0.68 -4.09
N PRO A 253 -8.75 0.22 -5.35
CA PRO A 253 -7.45 0.25 -6.01
C PRO A 253 -6.83 1.65 -6.07
N LEU A 254 -7.64 2.69 -6.34
CA LEU A 254 -7.16 4.06 -6.41
C LEU A 254 -6.71 4.56 -5.04
N THR A 255 -7.48 4.24 -4.01
CA THR A 255 -7.16 4.53 -2.61
C THR A 255 -5.84 3.88 -2.19
N LEU A 256 -5.58 2.63 -2.62
CA LEU A 256 -4.30 1.96 -2.36
C LEU A 256 -3.10 2.64 -3.04
N ILE A 257 -3.25 3.10 -4.28
CA ILE A 257 -2.17 3.82 -4.98
C ILE A 257 -1.83 5.09 -4.23
N VAL A 258 -2.85 5.86 -3.84
CA VAL A 258 -2.68 7.10 -3.09
C VAL A 258 -2.02 6.82 -1.73
N GLN A 259 -2.43 5.77 -1.02
CA GLN A 259 -1.79 5.37 0.23
C GLN A 259 -0.35 4.89 0.07
N ALA A 260 0.00 4.31 -1.07
CA ALA A 260 1.35 3.84 -1.36
C ALA A 260 2.32 4.99 -1.67
N THR A 261 1.85 6.23 -1.80
CA THR A 261 2.71 7.38 -2.09
C THR A 261 3.60 7.73 -0.89
N PRO A 262 4.93 7.84 -1.08
CA PRO A 262 5.87 8.03 0.04
C PRO A 262 5.86 9.44 0.63
N MET A 263 5.14 10.39 0.02
CA MET A 263 5.09 11.79 0.46
C MET A 263 4.24 11.98 1.72
N PHE A 264 3.29 11.08 1.97
CA PHE A 264 2.32 11.17 3.04
C PHE A 264 2.60 10.12 4.10
N PHE A 265 2.37 10.47 5.37
CA PHE A 265 2.50 9.52 6.46
C PHE A 265 1.44 8.43 6.33
N THR A 266 1.82 7.23 5.87
CA THR A 266 0.93 6.07 5.62
C THR A 266 -0.33 6.41 4.79
N GLY A 267 -0.23 7.39 3.89
CA GLY A 267 -1.33 7.84 3.04
C GLY A 267 -2.28 8.86 3.67
N TRP A 268 -2.09 9.25 4.93
CA TRP A 268 -2.88 10.29 5.58
C TRP A 268 -2.63 11.66 4.95
N GLY A 269 -3.69 12.39 4.69
CA GLY A 269 -3.76 13.60 3.87
C GLY A 269 -4.23 13.27 2.45
N ALA A 270 -3.51 12.40 1.75
CA ALA A 270 -3.80 12.10 0.35
C ALA A 270 -5.09 11.28 0.16
N ARG A 271 -5.34 10.32 1.07
CA ARG A 271 -6.61 9.56 1.08
C ARG A 271 -7.80 10.48 1.30
N GLU A 272 -7.70 11.40 2.25
CA GLU A 272 -8.76 12.36 2.59
C GLU A 272 -9.04 13.28 1.39
N VAL A 273 -8.00 13.84 0.77
CA VAL A 273 -8.12 14.65 -0.46
C VAL A 273 -8.80 13.85 -1.57
N LEU A 274 -8.38 12.60 -1.79
CA LEU A 274 -9.01 11.73 -2.79
C LEU A 274 -10.50 11.56 -2.50
N LEU A 275 -10.84 11.09 -1.30
CA LEU A 275 -12.22 10.77 -0.94
C LEU A 275 -13.15 12.00 -1.00
N ILE A 276 -12.69 13.16 -0.52
CA ILE A 276 -13.44 14.44 -0.60
C ILE A 276 -13.55 14.92 -2.05
N THR A 277 -12.54 14.69 -2.89
CA THR A 277 -12.66 15.02 -4.31
C THR A 277 -13.71 14.13 -4.98
N LEU A 278 -13.80 12.85 -4.59
CA LEU A 278 -14.79 11.93 -5.12
C LEU A 278 -16.22 12.27 -4.67
N THR A 279 -16.43 12.78 -3.44
CA THR A 279 -17.75 13.29 -3.02
C THR A 279 -18.15 14.51 -3.83
N LYS A 280 -17.24 15.46 -4.05
CA LYS A 280 -17.52 16.66 -4.87
C LYS A 280 -17.86 16.37 -6.32
N LEU A 281 -17.29 15.30 -6.87
CA LEU A 281 -17.64 14.82 -8.20
C LEU A 281 -18.94 14.00 -8.21
N ASN A 282 -19.69 14.01 -7.09
CA ASN A 282 -20.96 13.32 -6.89
C ASN A 282 -20.89 11.79 -7.07
N PHE A 283 -19.73 11.17 -6.82
CA PHE A 283 -19.61 9.71 -6.83
C PHE A 283 -20.11 9.06 -5.56
N PHE A 284 -20.02 9.80 -4.47
CA PHE A 284 -20.62 9.45 -3.20
C PHE A 284 -21.66 10.52 -2.90
N MET A 285 -22.92 10.12 -2.76
CA MET A 285 -23.99 10.98 -2.24
C MET A 285 -23.84 11.12 -0.71
N ILE A 286 -22.63 11.47 -0.29
CA ILE A 286 -22.19 11.53 1.11
C ILE A 286 -21.56 12.91 1.30
N ASP A 287 -21.90 13.58 2.39
CA ASP A 287 -21.32 14.87 2.73
C ASP A 287 -19.83 14.76 3.10
N ASN A 288 -19.12 15.89 3.05
CA ASN A 288 -17.68 15.92 3.27
C ASN A 288 -17.28 15.51 4.70
N ASN A 289 -18.12 15.81 5.72
CA ASN A 289 -17.82 15.47 7.12
C ASN A 289 -17.93 13.96 7.34
N THR A 290 -18.98 13.33 6.81
CA THR A 290 -19.13 11.88 6.82
C THR A 290 -17.97 11.21 6.08
N MET A 291 -17.60 11.71 4.89
CA MET A 291 -16.49 11.13 4.12
C MET A 291 -15.13 11.26 4.81
N LEU A 292 -14.86 12.39 5.46
CA LEU A 292 -13.67 12.56 6.29
C LEU A 292 -13.68 11.56 7.45
N THR A 293 -14.83 11.36 8.09
CA THR A 293 -14.99 10.38 9.18
C THR A 293 -14.69 8.96 8.69
N ILE A 294 -15.18 8.58 7.50
CA ILE A 294 -14.87 7.30 6.85
C ILE A 294 -13.35 7.17 6.65
N SER A 295 -12.68 8.21 6.17
CA SER A 295 -11.22 8.22 6.01
C SER A 295 -10.49 7.97 7.33
N ILE A 296 -10.93 8.59 8.43
CA ILE A 296 -10.37 8.38 9.77
C ILE A 296 -10.58 6.92 10.20
N VAL A 297 -11.78 6.37 10.03
CA VAL A 297 -12.08 4.97 10.36
C VAL A 297 -11.24 3.99 9.55
N ILE A 298 -11.04 4.24 8.24
CA ILE A 298 -10.12 3.46 7.39
C ILE A 298 -8.70 3.50 7.95
N GLY A 299 -8.22 4.67 8.37
CA GLY A 299 -6.90 4.85 8.96
C GLY A 299 -6.73 4.06 10.26
N LEU A 300 -7.70 4.18 11.18
CA LEU A 300 -7.71 3.45 12.44
C LEU A 300 -7.80 1.94 12.23
N GLY A 301 -8.69 1.49 11.35
CA GLY A 301 -8.84 0.08 11.00
C GLY A 301 -7.55 -0.51 10.42
N SER A 302 -6.84 0.25 9.58
CA SER A 302 -5.54 -0.17 9.02
C SER A 302 -4.44 -0.29 10.09
N ILE A 303 -4.39 0.67 11.03
CA ILE A 303 -3.45 0.65 12.17
C ILE A 303 -3.72 -0.58 13.04
N LEU A 304 -4.98 -0.81 13.42
CA LEU A 304 -5.38 -1.95 14.25
C LEU A 304 -5.10 -3.29 13.55
N ALA A 305 -5.39 -3.38 12.25
CA ALA A 305 -5.08 -4.55 11.42
C ALA A 305 -3.57 -4.84 11.31
N SER A 306 -2.70 -3.88 11.61
CA SER A 306 -1.24 -4.06 11.62
C SER A 306 -0.69 -4.58 12.96
N LEU A 307 -1.48 -4.56 14.04
CA LEU A 307 -1.05 -5.00 15.39
C LEU A 307 -0.45 -6.42 15.46
N PRO A 308 -0.92 -7.42 14.68
CA PRO A 308 -0.27 -8.73 14.63
C PRO A 308 1.21 -8.69 14.23
N GLY A 309 1.64 -7.62 13.54
CA GLY A 309 3.04 -7.33 13.24
C GLY A 309 3.91 -7.07 14.49
N PHE A 310 3.33 -6.52 15.56
CA PHE A 310 4.03 -6.35 16.84
C PHE A 310 4.43 -7.71 17.45
N PHE A 311 3.50 -8.66 17.49
CA PHE A 311 3.82 -10.02 17.93
C PHE A 311 4.85 -10.68 17.02
N SER A 312 4.77 -10.42 15.72
CA SER A 312 5.77 -10.89 14.74
C SER A 312 7.17 -10.37 15.06
N LEU A 313 7.33 -9.12 15.50
CA LEU A 313 8.62 -8.58 15.96
C LEU A 313 9.17 -9.37 17.17
N LEU A 314 8.31 -9.70 18.14
CA LEU A 314 8.69 -10.49 19.31
C LEU A 314 9.12 -11.91 18.91
N PHE A 315 8.40 -12.55 17.99
CA PHE A 315 8.75 -13.88 17.47
C PHE A 315 10.06 -13.87 16.71
N LEU A 316 10.28 -12.90 15.81
CA LEU A 316 11.50 -12.79 15.01
C LEU A 316 12.75 -12.57 15.89
N ASN A 317 12.62 -11.85 17.00
CA ASN A 317 13.72 -11.68 17.96
C ASN A 317 14.12 -13.01 18.66
N LYS A 318 13.20 -13.97 18.79
CA LYS A 318 13.49 -15.31 19.32
C LYS A 318 14.21 -16.19 18.31
N PHE A 319 13.95 -16.01 17.02
CA PHE A 319 14.74 -16.61 15.95
C PHE A 319 16.08 -15.86 15.81
N LYS A 320 16.97 -16.03 16.80
CA LYS A 320 18.39 -15.68 16.64
C LYS A 320 18.86 -16.29 15.32
N VAL A 321 19.52 -15.45 14.51
CA VAL A 321 20.25 -15.78 13.28
C VAL A 321 20.79 -17.21 13.40
N LEU A 322 20.10 -18.17 12.79
CA LEU A 322 20.62 -19.52 12.65
C LEU A 322 21.81 -19.36 11.73
N ARG A 323 23.00 -19.22 12.34
CA ARG A 323 24.27 -19.30 11.65
C ARG A 323 24.37 -20.75 11.18
N TYR A 324 23.95 -20.99 9.95
CA TYR A 324 24.48 -22.10 9.17
C TYR A 324 25.89 -21.74 8.71
#